data_AF-A0A835IJ59-F1
#
_entry.id   AF-A0A835IJ59-F1
#
_cell.length_a   1.000
_cell.length_b   1.000
_cell.length_c   1.000
_cell.angle_alpha   90.00
_cell.angle_beta   90.00
_cell.angle_gamma   90.00
#
_symmetry.space_group_name_H-M   'P 1'
#
loop_
_entity.id
_entity.type
_entity.pdbx_description
1 polymer ?
#
loop_
_entity_poly.entity_id
_entity_poly.type
_entity_poly.pdbx_seq_one_letter_code
_entity_poly.pdbx_strand_id
1 'polypeptide(L)'
;MEEVAGKKVVVGGINLIGEDTLEEILSRLPASSFASATCVNRSWSHLCNRILTKPKLVSALSLNPNLNVAVSEVVEKVLAQPIRPHFAIASIGSKFSLPATRKLIASRLGTGIPIIVSEAYGIIGKDVLTGHHKEVNWLETDVDETGKNCAGIVLTVGFLPGLKVCSIPLMKTVEGPSQQSTIDKFVTDIKDYTASVSDCNSPVGIILFADRNADMGAVLEKMDCAMSKETIIIGDESNCFLWNDGEGFKEDAIALVFATDRDKPGGIGEVHFSLALSTGVSPVGPVYKAASVRVVKDEEGICYTWLTARRKGSLEKLDGQVILEEIDDMYLRLIELVKGLTVTRNMESFSHHLQNF
;
A
#
# COMPACT_ATOMS: atom_id res chain seq x y z
N MET A 1 21.69 35.99 -64.89
CA MET A 1 22.52 34.94 -64.28
C MET A 1 22.83 35.40 -62.87
N GLU A 2 21.97 35.06 -61.93
CA GLU A 2 22.30 35.17 -60.50
C GLU A 2 21.47 34.09 -59.81
N GLU A 3 22.15 33.00 -59.49
CA GLU A 3 21.60 31.80 -58.90
C GLU A 3 21.59 31.99 -57.38
N VAL A 4 20.40 32.18 -56.81
CA VAL A 4 20.23 32.25 -55.35
C VAL A 4 20.38 30.83 -54.81
N ALA A 5 21.57 30.54 -54.29
CA ALA A 5 21.87 29.30 -53.59
C ALA A 5 20.96 29.16 -52.35
N GLY A 6 19.94 28.32 -52.48
CA GLY A 6 19.13 27.87 -51.36
C GLY A 6 20.01 27.16 -50.33
N LYS A 7 20.19 27.77 -49.16
CA LYS A 7 20.73 27.08 -47.98
C LYS A 7 19.85 25.85 -47.70
N LYS A 8 20.36 24.66 -48.01
CA LYS A 8 19.86 23.41 -47.44
C LYS A 8 20.04 23.52 -45.94
N VAL A 9 18.94 23.74 -45.22
CA VAL A 9 18.88 23.43 -43.80
C VAL A 9 19.08 21.92 -43.71
N VAL A 10 20.28 21.50 -43.34
CA VAL A 10 20.53 20.12 -42.95
C VAL A 10 19.71 19.91 -41.68
N VAL A 11 18.56 19.26 -41.81
CA VAL A 11 17.81 18.72 -40.68
C VAL A 11 18.60 17.51 -40.20
N GLY A 12 19.73 17.77 -39.54
CA GLY A 12 20.59 16.79 -38.92
C GLY A 12 20.31 16.76 -37.43
N GLY A 13 19.95 15.59 -36.91
CA GLY A 13 19.70 15.35 -35.48
C GLY A 13 18.34 14.72 -35.24
N ILE A 14 18.34 13.56 -34.56
CA ILE A 14 17.25 12.67 -34.07
C ILE A 14 16.10 12.33 -35.05
N ASN A 15 15.69 13.20 -35.96
CA ASN A 15 14.72 12.94 -37.04
C ASN A 15 15.18 11.87 -38.05
N LEU A 16 16.46 11.48 -38.01
CA LEU A 16 17.03 10.37 -38.79
C LEU A 16 17.07 9.05 -38.00
N ILE A 17 16.78 9.09 -36.70
CA ILE A 17 16.71 7.90 -35.84
C ILE A 17 15.32 7.28 -36.05
N GLY A 18 15.28 5.99 -36.38
CA GLY A 18 14.02 5.26 -36.52
C GLY A 18 13.22 5.25 -35.22
N GLU A 19 11.88 5.18 -35.32
CA GLU A 19 10.99 5.21 -34.16
C GLU A 19 11.33 4.13 -33.12
N ASP A 20 11.74 2.94 -33.56
CA ASP A 20 12.10 1.82 -32.68
C ASP A 20 13.33 2.14 -31.82
N THR A 21 14.37 2.72 -32.42
CA THR A 21 15.59 3.13 -31.71
C THR A 21 15.29 4.29 -30.75
N LEU A 22 14.41 5.21 -31.14
CA LEU A 22 13.99 6.29 -30.27
C LEU A 22 13.18 5.77 -29.08
N GLU A 23 12.25 4.83 -29.30
CA GLU A 23 11.50 4.18 -28.23
C GLU A 23 12.43 3.45 -27.26
N GLU A 24 13.44 2.73 -27.77
CA GLU A 24 14.44 2.06 -26.93
C GLU A 24 15.19 3.07 -26.04
N ILE A 25 15.64 4.20 -26.61
CA ILE A 25 16.31 5.27 -25.85
C ILE A 25 15.37 5.82 -24.77
N LEU A 26 14.14 6.17 -25.15
CA LEU A 26 13.13 6.72 -24.24
C LEU A 26 12.79 5.75 -23.11
N SER A 27 12.72 4.44 -23.39
CA SER A 27 12.40 3.40 -22.41
C SER A 27 13.43 3.28 -21.27
N ARG A 28 14.63 3.84 -21.46
CA ARG A 28 15.75 3.78 -20.51
C ARG A 28 15.94 5.10 -19.74
N LEU A 29 15.12 6.11 -20.01
CA LEU A 29 15.22 7.39 -19.32
C LEU A 29 14.67 7.30 -17.88
N PRO A 30 15.28 8.03 -16.94
CA PRO A 30 14.64 8.28 -15.64
C PRO A 30 13.28 8.97 -15.81
N ALA A 31 12.37 8.77 -14.86
CA ALA A 31 10.99 9.24 -14.95
C ALA A 31 10.87 10.75 -15.22
N SER A 32 11.74 11.58 -14.63
CA SER A 32 11.74 13.04 -14.84
C SER A 32 12.14 13.41 -16.27
N SER A 33 13.21 12.81 -16.79
CA SER A 33 13.66 13.03 -18.18
C SER A 33 12.65 12.48 -19.18
N PHE A 34 12.03 11.34 -18.86
CA PHE A 34 10.96 10.76 -19.65
C PHE A 34 9.72 11.68 -19.71
N ALA A 35 9.34 12.29 -18.59
CA ALA A 35 8.25 13.27 -18.55
C ALA A 35 8.55 14.47 -19.45
N SER A 36 9.77 15.01 -19.40
CA SER A 36 10.19 16.09 -20.31
C SER A 36 10.15 15.65 -21.78
N ALA A 37 10.57 14.42 -22.08
CA ALA A 37 10.52 13.86 -23.43
C ALA A 37 9.08 13.80 -23.99
N THR A 38 8.08 13.51 -23.14
CA THR A 38 6.67 13.48 -23.57
C THR A 38 6.14 14.83 -24.07
N CYS A 39 6.81 15.93 -23.72
CA CYS A 39 6.40 17.31 -24.05
C CYS A 39 7.13 17.89 -25.27
N VAL A 40 8.06 17.16 -25.88
CA VAL A 40 8.89 17.69 -26.98
C VAL A 40 8.08 17.93 -28.25
N ASN A 41 7.36 16.92 -28.73
CA ASN A 41 6.46 17.00 -29.89
C ASN A 41 5.46 15.84 -29.89
N ARG A 42 4.54 15.82 -30.85
CA ARG A 42 3.49 14.79 -30.97
C ARG A 42 4.04 13.37 -31.17
N SER A 43 5.12 13.20 -31.94
CA SER A 43 5.73 11.87 -32.19
C SER A 43 6.37 11.31 -30.92
N TRP A 44 7.17 12.10 -30.21
CA TRP A 44 7.76 11.70 -28.93
C TRP A 44 6.69 11.41 -27.88
N SER A 45 5.67 12.28 -27.80
CA SER A 45 4.52 12.07 -26.91
C SER A 45 3.82 10.73 -27.19
N HIS A 46 3.59 10.42 -28.47
CA HIS A 46 3.01 9.15 -28.90
C HIS A 46 3.87 7.94 -28.49
N LEU A 47 5.18 7.98 -28.74
CA LEU A 47 6.10 6.91 -28.33
C LEU A 47 6.16 6.74 -26.81
N CYS A 48 6.21 7.85 -26.07
CA CYS A 48 6.18 7.80 -24.61
C CYS A 48 4.87 7.18 -24.07
N ASN A 49 3.74 7.50 -24.68
CA ASN A 49 2.46 6.89 -24.33
C ASN A 49 2.44 5.39 -24.66
N ARG A 50 3.10 4.95 -25.73
CA ARG A 50 3.27 3.53 -26.08
C ARG A 50 4.07 2.75 -25.02
N ILE A 51 5.14 3.35 -24.50
CA ILE A 51 5.95 2.81 -23.40
C ILE A 51 5.11 2.67 -22.13
N LEU A 52 4.23 3.64 -21.84
CA LEU A 52 3.37 3.66 -20.65
C LEU A 52 1.96 3.11 -20.92
N THR A 53 1.85 1.96 -21.59
CA THR A 53 0.55 1.30 -21.86
C THR A 53 0.15 0.25 -20.81
N LYS A 54 1.10 -0.24 -20.01
CA LYS A 54 0.88 -1.36 -19.08
C LYS A 54 0.91 -0.89 -17.62
N PRO A 55 0.10 -1.52 -16.75
CA PRO A 55 0.24 -1.39 -15.30
C PRO A 55 1.68 -1.65 -14.85
N LYS A 56 2.18 -0.78 -13.98
CA LYS A 56 3.52 -0.88 -13.42
C LYS A 56 3.47 -0.55 -11.93
N LEU A 57 3.96 -1.45 -11.10
CA LEU A 57 4.15 -1.24 -9.68
C LEU A 57 5.65 -1.38 -9.40
N VAL A 58 6.26 -0.32 -8.86
CA VAL A 58 7.70 -0.30 -8.56
C VAL A 58 7.87 -0.03 -7.08
N SER A 59 8.66 -0.87 -6.40
CA SER A 59 9.01 -0.66 -5.01
C SER A 59 10.53 -0.58 -4.82
N ALA A 60 10.95 0.13 -3.78
CA ALA A 60 12.34 0.22 -3.36
C ALA A 60 12.45 0.25 -1.84
N LEU A 61 13.51 -0.34 -1.31
CA LEU A 61 13.84 -0.40 0.11
C LEU A 61 15.12 0.40 0.37
N SER A 62 15.12 1.19 1.43
CA SER A 62 16.33 1.69 2.08
C SER A 62 16.32 1.32 3.56
N LEU A 63 17.47 0.86 4.05
CA LEU A 63 17.76 0.61 5.47
C LEU A 63 18.70 1.66 6.04
N ASN A 64 18.79 2.82 5.38
CA ASN A 64 19.64 3.92 5.83
C ASN A 64 19.00 4.56 7.07
N PRO A 65 19.73 4.74 8.19
CA PRO A 65 19.15 5.32 9.40
C PRO A 65 18.82 6.82 9.27
N ASN A 66 19.32 7.51 8.23
CA ASN A 66 19.01 8.91 7.99
C ASN A 66 17.81 9.04 7.05
N LEU A 67 16.71 9.65 7.53
CA LEU A 67 15.47 9.81 6.75
C LEU A 67 15.67 10.47 5.38
N ASN A 68 16.46 11.55 5.30
CA ASN A 68 16.65 12.27 4.02
C ASN A 68 17.39 11.42 2.99
N VAL A 69 18.42 10.69 3.44
CA VAL A 69 19.17 9.79 2.58
C VAL A 69 18.30 8.60 2.19
N ALA A 70 17.59 8.01 3.14
CA ALA A 70 16.69 6.88 2.91
C ALA A 70 15.58 7.21 1.88
N VAL A 71 14.93 8.37 2.03
CA VAL A 71 13.91 8.85 1.07
C VAL A 71 14.54 9.11 -0.29
N SER A 72 15.74 9.70 -0.35
CA SER A 72 16.42 9.94 -1.63
C SER A 72 16.75 8.64 -2.35
N GLU A 73 17.31 7.65 -1.63
CA GLU A 73 17.62 6.32 -2.18
C GLU A 73 16.39 5.64 -2.77
N VAL A 74 15.27 5.59 -2.03
CA VAL A 74 14.06 4.91 -2.52
C VAL A 74 13.39 5.67 -3.66
N VAL A 75 13.34 7.01 -3.61
CA VAL A 75 12.77 7.84 -4.68
C VAL A 75 13.57 7.71 -5.97
N GLU A 76 14.90 7.81 -5.89
CA GLU A 76 15.77 7.65 -7.06
C GLU A 76 15.62 6.26 -7.66
N LYS A 77 15.48 5.23 -6.82
CA LYS A 77 15.29 3.86 -7.29
C LYS A 77 13.95 3.64 -7.98
N VAL A 78 12.83 4.11 -7.42
CA VAL A 78 11.51 3.93 -8.06
C VAL A 78 11.34 4.78 -9.32
N LEU A 79 12.06 5.89 -9.44
CA LEU A 79 12.05 6.79 -10.61
C LEU A 79 13.19 6.53 -11.61
N ALA A 80 14.00 5.47 -11.40
CA ALA A 80 15.14 5.15 -12.26
C ALA A 80 14.74 4.74 -13.69
N GLN A 81 13.48 4.36 -13.90
CA GLN A 81 12.91 4.00 -15.19
C GLN A 81 11.63 4.80 -15.47
N PRO A 82 11.15 4.82 -16.72
CA PRO A 82 9.90 5.49 -17.05
C PRO A 82 8.73 4.98 -16.19
N ILE A 83 8.06 5.92 -15.53
CA ILE A 83 6.81 5.73 -14.81
C ILE A 83 6.13 7.10 -14.68
N ARG A 84 4.80 7.10 -14.72
CA ARG A 84 3.98 8.27 -14.35
C ARG A 84 3.21 7.91 -13.09
N PRO A 85 3.66 8.33 -11.90
CA PRO A 85 2.99 7.95 -10.66
C PRO A 85 1.50 8.32 -10.66
N HIS A 86 0.62 7.37 -10.33
CA HIS A 86 -0.80 7.60 -10.03
C HIS A 86 -1.06 7.63 -8.53
N PHE A 87 -0.25 6.91 -7.75
CA PHE A 87 -0.26 6.92 -6.29
C PHE A 87 1.10 6.48 -5.75
N ALA A 88 1.34 6.74 -4.47
CA ALA A 88 2.46 6.18 -3.73
C ALA A 88 2.04 5.71 -2.34
N ILE A 89 2.62 4.58 -1.90
CA ILE A 89 2.48 4.04 -0.56
C ILE A 89 3.89 3.92 0.01
N ALA A 90 4.14 4.50 1.16
CA ALA A 90 5.41 4.38 1.88
C ALA A 90 5.19 3.68 3.21
N SER A 91 5.93 2.61 3.47
CA SER A 91 5.93 1.91 4.75
C SER A 91 7.25 2.19 5.47
N ILE A 92 7.19 2.73 6.67
CA ILE A 92 8.35 3.19 7.43
C ILE A 92 8.47 2.49 8.77
N GLY A 93 9.70 2.27 9.24
CA GLY A 93 9.93 1.87 10.62
C GLY A 93 9.60 2.99 11.61
N SER A 94 9.32 2.62 12.86
CA SER A 94 8.90 3.52 13.94
C SER A 94 9.86 4.70 14.22
N LYS A 95 11.13 4.57 13.82
CA LYS A 95 12.16 5.61 13.97
C LYS A 95 11.99 6.80 13.03
N PHE A 96 11.16 6.67 11.99
CA PHE A 96 10.92 7.74 11.04
C PHE A 96 9.60 8.46 11.32
N SER A 97 9.62 9.79 11.21
CA SER A 97 8.43 10.63 11.36
C SER A 97 7.54 10.52 10.12
N LEU A 98 6.26 10.15 10.31
CA LEU A 98 5.26 10.12 9.24
C LEU A 98 5.14 11.47 8.51
N PRO A 99 4.93 12.63 9.19
CA PRO A 99 4.87 13.94 8.52
C PRO A 99 6.14 14.31 7.74
N ALA A 100 7.31 14.11 8.34
CA ALA A 100 8.58 14.46 7.69
C ALA A 100 8.80 13.59 6.44
N THR A 101 8.51 12.29 6.53
CA THR A 101 8.65 11.37 5.41
C THR A 101 7.73 11.74 4.26
N ARG A 102 6.44 11.98 4.57
CA ARG A 102 5.44 12.38 3.59
C ARG A 102 5.88 13.64 2.84
N LYS A 103 6.28 14.68 3.56
CA LYS A 103 6.71 15.96 2.98
C LYS A 103 7.89 15.77 2.02
N LEU A 104 8.87 14.96 2.41
CA LEU A 104 10.01 14.65 1.55
C LEU A 104 9.59 13.92 0.27
N ILE A 105 8.72 12.90 0.38
CA ILE A 105 8.22 12.16 -0.79
C ILE A 105 7.40 13.09 -1.70
N ALA A 106 6.47 13.87 -1.14
CA ALA A 106 5.63 14.79 -1.88
C ALA A 106 6.45 15.86 -2.62
N SER A 107 7.55 16.34 -2.02
CA SER A 107 8.47 17.27 -2.67
C SER A 107 9.15 16.70 -3.92
N ARG A 108 9.20 15.36 -4.06
CA ARG A 108 9.87 14.67 -5.18
C ARG A 108 8.89 14.09 -6.20
N LEU A 109 7.75 13.57 -5.75
CA LEU A 109 6.71 12.99 -6.62
C LEU A 109 5.65 14.01 -7.06
N GLY A 110 5.58 15.15 -6.38
CA GLY A 110 4.51 16.14 -6.54
C GLY A 110 3.34 15.88 -5.58
N THR A 111 2.53 16.92 -5.36
CA THR A 111 1.37 16.89 -4.45
C THR A 111 0.06 16.48 -5.14
N GLY A 112 0.07 16.34 -6.47
CA GLY A 112 -1.11 16.01 -7.25
C GLY A 112 -1.52 14.54 -7.24
N ILE A 113 -0.74 13.67 -6.59
CA ILE A 113 -1.06 12.24 -6.46
C ILE A 113 -1.36 11.88 -4.99
N PRO A 114 -2.24 10.90 -4.74
CA PRO A 114 -2.38 10.32 -3.41
C PRO A 114 -1.06 9.70 -2.95
N ILE A 115 -0.61 10.13 -1.77
CA ILE A 115 0.56 9.56 -1.08
C ILE A 115 0.07 9.11 0.29
N ILE A 116 0.27 7.85 0.64
CA ILE A 116 -0.05 7.31 1.97
C ILE A 116 1.25 6.86 2.60
N VAL A 117 1.56 7.33 3.80
CA VAL A 117 2.69 6.84 4.59
C VAL A 117 2.13 6.07 5.75
N SER A 118 2.55 4.83 5.96
CA SER A 118 2.16 3.98 7.07
C SER A 118 3.38 3.53 7.87
N GLU A 119 3.20 3.27 9.14
CA GLU A 119 4.20 2.58 9.95
C GLU A 119 4.22 1.09 9.58
N ALA A 120 5.34 0.42 9.77
CA ALA A 120 5.45 -1.02 9.66
C ALA A 120 6.49 -1.52 10.66
N TYR A 121 6.28 -2.72 11.18
CA TYR A 121 7.21 -3.35 12.12
C TYR A 121 8.35 -4.10 11.42
N GLY A 122 8.24 -4.28 10.11
CA GLY A 122 9.23 -4.98 9.33
C GLY A 122 8.72 -5.20 7.92
N ILE A 123 9.55 -5.85 7.11
CA ILE A 123 9.24 -6.19 5.74
C ILE A 123 9.74 -7.58 5.40
N ILE A 124 9.02 -8.24 4.52
CA ILE A 124 9.42 -9.51 3.92
C ILE A 124 9.59 -9.27 2.43
N GLY A 125 10.69 -9.73 1.89
CA GLY A 125 10.97 -9.58 0.47
C GLY A 125 11.95 -10.62 -0.02
N LYS A 126 12.19 -10.61 -1.33
CA LYS A 126 13.21 -11.43 -1.96
C LYS A 126 14.46 -10.59 -2.18
N ASP A 127 15.58 -11.00 -1.60
CA ASP A 127 16.86 -10.38 -1.84
C ASP A 127 17.26 -10.57 -3.31
N VAL A 128 17.60 -9.48 -3.99
CA VAL A 128 17.83 -9.48 -5.44
C VAL A 128 19.11 -10.21 -5.83
N LEU A 129 20.13 -10.21 -4.96
CA LEU A 129 21.45 -10.78 -5.26
C LEU A 129 21.47 -12.30 -5.02
N THR A 130 20.87 -12.72 -3.92
CA THR A 130 20.87 -14.11 -3.46
C THR A 130 19.62 -14.87 -3.92
N GLY A 131 18.53 -14.16 -4.21
CA GLY A 131 17.24 -14.76 -4.52
C GLY A 131 16.53 -15.38 -3.31
N HIS A 132 17.08 -15.24 -2.09
CA HIS A 132 16.45 -15.76 -0.89
C HIS A 132 15.39 -14.80 -0.35
N HIS A 133 14.31 -15.36 0.20
CA HIS A 133 13.37 -14.56 0.98
C HIS A 133 14.06 -14.16 2.28
N LYS A 134 13.94 -12.88 2.63
CA LYS A 134 14.49 -12.31 3.85
C LYS A 134 13.44 -11.44 4.50
N GLU A 135 13.36 -11.56 5.81
CA GLU A 135 12.63 -10.65 6.66
C GLU A 135 13.60 -9.64 7.27
N VAL A 136 13.18 -8.38 7.33
CA VAL A 136 13.89 -7.33 8.06
C VAL A 136 12.93 -6.79 9.11
N ASN A 137 13.27 -7.05 10.37
CA ASN A 137 12.54 -6.53 11.51
C ASN A 137 13.02 -5.11 11.85
N TRP A 138 12.08 -4.21 12.14
CA TRP A 138 12.32 -2.82 12.51
C TRP A 138 11.93 -2.53 13.97
N LEU A 139 11.60 -3.55 14.76
CA LEU A 139 11.33 -3.41 16.19
C LEU A 139 12.55 -2.91 16.96
N GLU A 140 12.29 -2.07 17.97
CA GLU A 140 13.33 -1.40 18.76
C GLU A 140 14.20 -2.34 19.62
N THR A 141 13.72 -3.57 19.86
CA THR A 141 14.40 -4.56 20.71
C THR A 141 15.48 -5.35 19.99
N ASP A 142 15.50 -5.36 18.65
CA ASP A 142 16.50 -6.07 17.87
C ASP A 142 17.75 -5.21 17.72
N VAL A 143 18.56 -5.22 18.78
CA VAL A 143 19.96 -4.85 18.67
C VAL A 143 20.63 -6.00 17.90
N ASP A 144 20.73 -5.88 16.58
CA ASP A 144 21.61 -6.75 15.80
C ASP A 144 22.97 -6.83 16.51
N GLU A 145 23.68 -7.96 16.44
CA GLU A 145 25.02 -8.16 17.03
C GLU A 145 26.05 -7.08 16.60
N THR A 146 25.70 -6.25 15.61
CA THR A 146 26.44 -5.10 15.10
C THR A 146 26.04 -3.74 15.71
N GLY A 147 25.09 -3.68 16.64
CA GLY A 147 24.62 -2.45 17.30
C GLY A 147 23.82 -1.51 16.39
N LYS A 148 23.37 -1.98 15.23
CA LYS A 148 22.76 -1.13 14.20
C LYS A 148 21.25 -1.12 14.35
N ASN A 149 20.74 0.00 14.85
CA ASN A 149 19.31 0.33 14.86
C ASN A 149 18.70 0.17 13.46
N CYS A 150 17.82 -0.83 13.27
CA CYS A 150 17.08 -1.03 12.03
C CYS A 150 16.00 0.05 11.86
N ALA A 151 16.30 1.11 11.13
CA ALA A 151 15.31 2.01 10.55
C ALA A 151 15.23 1.70 9.05
N GLY A 152 14.03 1.75 8.49
CA GLY A 152 13.82 1.44 7.09
C GLY A 152 12.62 2.16 6.50
N ILE A 153 12.66 2.29 5.18
CA ILE A 153 11.56 2.78 4.37
C ILE A 153 11.42 1.91 3.14
N VAL A 154 10.20 1.49 2.85
CA VAL A 154 9.80 0.97 1.55
C VAL A 154 8.89 1.98 0.89
N LEU A 155 9.26 2.42 -0.31
CA LEU A 155 8.39 3.25 -1.15
C LEU A 155 7.89 2.39 -2.31
N THR A 156 6.58 2.32 -2.47
CA THR A 156 5.89 1.69 -3.60
C THR A 156 5.16 2.76 -4.40
N VAL A 157 5.42 2.81 -5.71
CA VAL A 157 4.80 3.74 -6.66
C VAL A 157 4.06 2.94 -7.72
N GLY A 158 2.79 3.27 -7.92
CA GLY A 158 1.95 2.61 -8.91
C GLY A 158 1.60 3.52 -10.07
N PHE A 159 1.63 2.95 -11.27
CA PHE A 159 1.08 3.50 -12.51
C PHE A 159 0.07 2.48 -13.06
N LEU A 160 -1.20 2.86 -13.13
CA LEU A 160 -2.29 2.00 -13.55
C LEU A 160 -3.06 2.70 -14.69
N PRO A 161 -2.62 2.55 -15.95
CA PRO A 161 -3.27 3.19 -17.08
C PRO A 161 -4.71 2.66 -17.22
N GLY A 162 -5.66 3.58 -17.45
CA GLY A 162 -7.08 3.26 -17.53
C GLY A 162 -7.82 3.26 -16.19
N LEU A 163 -7.12 3.57 -15.08
CA LEU A 163 -7.74 3.80 -13.77
C LEU A 163 -7.46 5.22 -13.27
N LYS A 164 -8.44 5.80 -12.57
CA LYS A 164 -8.26 6.96 -11.69
C LYS A 164 -8.09 6.48 -10.25
N VAL A 165 -7.27 7.21 -9.49
CA VAL A 165 -6.96 6.88 -8.09
C VAL A 165 -7.21 8.10 -7.20
N CYS A 166 -7.86 7.90 -6.06
CA CYS A 166 -8.11 8.94 -5.07
C CYS A 166 -8.02 8.37 -3.64
N SER A 167 -7.63 9.21 -2.69
CA SER A 167 -7.62 8.91 -1.26
C SER A 167 -8.84 9.56 -0.60
N ILE A 168 -9.70 8.76 0.02
CA ILE A 168 -10.95 9.20 0.65
C ILE A 168 -10.92 8.85 2.14
N PRO A 169 -10.99 9.82 3.07
CA PRO A 169 -10.85 9.58 4.51
C PRO A 169 -12.17 9.20 5.18
N LEU A 170 -12.09 8.28 6.14
CA LEU A 170 -13.08 8.06 7.17
C LEU A 170 -12.72 8.93 8.38
N MET A 171 -13.45 10.04 8.55
CA MET A 171 -13.18 11.01 9.63
C MET A 171 -13.62 10.45 10.99
N LYS A 172 -12.81 10.65 12.04
CA LYS A 172 -13.22 10.26 13.41
C LYS A 172 -14.31 11.20 13.92
N THR A 173 -15.31 10.63 14.56
CA THR A 173 -16.31 11.38 15.33
C THR A 173 -15.67 11.94 16.60
N VAL A 174 -15.31 13.23 16.60
CA VAL A 174 -14.77 13.91 17.79
C VAL A 174 -15.91 14.45 18.67
N GLU A 175 -16.92 15.08 18.07
CA GLU A 175 -18.20 15.50 18.67
C GLU A 175 -19.18 15.71 17.49
N GLY A 176 -20.15 14.83 17.28
CA GLY A 176 -20.94 14.84 16.04
C GLY A 176 -21.86 13.64 15.84
N PRO A 177 -22.43 13.47 14.62
CA PRO A 177 -23.49 12.51 14.33
C PRO A 177 -23.02 11.07 14.57
N SER A 178 -23.97 10.13 14.76
CA SER A 178 -23.65 8.73 15.12
C SER A 178 -22.57 8.11 14.22
N GLN A 179 -21.73 7.22 14.74
CA GLN A 179 -20.72 6.47 13.99
C GLN A 179 -21.25 5.95 12.64
N GLN A 180 -22.48 5.46 12.62
CA GLN A 180 -23.16 4.98 11.41
C GLN A 180 -23.25 6.03 10.29
N SER A 181 -23.53 7.29 10.64
CA SER A 181 -23.63 8.39 9.66
C SER A 181 -22.29 8.73 9.02
N THR A 182 -21.19 8.61 9.77
CA THR A 182 -19.83 8.80 9.25
C THR A 182 -19.46 7.68 8.30
N ILE A 183 -19.81 6.43 8.64
CA ILE A 183 -19.62 5.26 7.77
C ILE A 183 -20.47 5.41 6.50
N ASP A 184 -21.72 5.82 6.63
CA ASP A 184 -22.63 6.03 5.49
C ASP A 184 -22.07 7.12 4.56
N LYS A 185 -21.56 8.22 5.13
CA LYS A 185 -20.90 9.27 4.37
C LYS A 185 -19.65 8.74 3.67
N PHE A 186 -18.78 8.02 4.36
CA PHE A 186 -17.57 7.45 3.78
C PHE A 186 -17.85 6.54 2.57
N VAL A 187 -18.83 5.65 2.70
CA VAL A 187 -19.28 4.79 1.59
C VAL A 187 -19.89 5.62 0.45
N THR A 188 -20.64 6.67 0.78
CA THR A 188 -21.22 7.57 -0.22
C THR A 188 -20.13 8.34 -0.97
N ASP A 189 -19.15 8.90 -0.27
CA ASP A 189 -18.03 9.65 -0.85
C ASP A 189 -17.22 8.75 -1.83
N ILE A 190 -17.01 7.47 -1.49
CA ILE A 190 -16.38 6.49 -2.40
C ILE A 190 -17.20 6.28 -3.67
N LYS A 191 -18.52 6.11 -3.54
CA LYS A 191 -19.42 5.89 -4.68
C LYS A 191 -19.52 7.13 -5.56
N ASP A 192 -19.63 8.31 -4.96
CA ASP A 192 -19.71 9.59 -5.65
C ASP A 192 -18.42 9.88 -6.42
N TYR A 193 -17.26 9.64 -5.80
CA TYR A 193 -15.98 9.71 -6.51
C TYR A 193 -15.96 8.74 -7.70
N THR A 194 -16.33 7.48 -7.48
CA THR A 194 -16.32 6.45 -8.53
C THR A 194 -17.22 6.86 -9.70
N ALA A 195 -18.47 7.27 -9.43
CA ALA A 195 -19.41 7.72 -10.44
C ALA A 195 -18.97 9.01 -11.16
N SER A 196 -18.15 9.84 -10.50
CA SER A 196 -17.62 11.07 -11.12
C SER A 196 -16.58 10.80 -12.22
N VAL A 197 -15.85 9.68 -12.14
CA VAL A 197 -14.74 9.33 -13.04
C VAL A 197 -14.98 8.08 -13.91
N SER A 198 -15.96 7.27 -13.55
CA SER A 198 -16.30 5.98 -14.16
C SER A 198 -17.75 5.98 -14.66
N ASP A 199 -18.07 5.06 -15.56
CA ASP A 199 -19.45 4.75 -15.96
C ASP A 199 -20.13 3.77 -14.99
N CYS A 200 -19.42 3.33 -13.95
CA CYS A 200 -19.89 2.42 -12.90
C CYS A 200 -19.97 3.10 -11.53
N ASN A 201 -20.85 2.60 -10.66
CA ASN A 201 -21.00 3.08 -9.27
C ASN A 201 -20.15 2.31 -8.25
N SER A 202 -19.36 1.32 -8.69
CA SER A 202 -18.49 0.52 -7.83
C SER A 202 -17.04 0.59 -8.30
N PRO A 203 -16.09 0.82 -7.40
CA PRO A 203 -14.67 0.86 -7.75
C PRO A 203 -14.18 -0.55 -8.10
N VAL A 204 -13.08 -0.61 -8.85
CA VAL A 204 -12.42 -1.87 -9.24
C VAL A 204 -11.66 -2.47 -8.05
N GLY A 205 -11.07 -1.59 -7.22
CA GLY A 205 -10.35 -2.01 -6.02
C GLY A 205 -10.25 -0.90 -4.99
N ILE A 206 -10.01 -1.28 -3.75
CA ILE A 206 -9.77 -0.40 -2.61
C ILE A 206 -8.63 -0.95 -1.77
N ILE A 207 -7.66 -0.11 -1.43
CA ILE A 207 -6.68 -0.38 -0.37
C ILE A 207 -7.05 0.48 0.83
N LEU A 208 -7.34 -0.15 1.96
CA LEU A 208 -7.78 0.48 3.19
C LEU A 208 -6.65 0.51 4.20
N PHE A 209 -6.44 1.66 4.85
CA PHE A 209 -5.52 1.80 5.97
C PHE A 209 -6.32 2.32 7.14
N ALA A 210 -6.36 1.57 8.25
CA ALA A 210 -7.13 1.94 9.43
C ALA A 210 -6.25 2.21 10.64
N ASP A 211 -6.73 3.10 11.50
CA ASP A 211 -6.15 3.37 12.80
C ASP A 211 -6.43 2.18 13.72
N ARG A 212 -5.44 1.82 14.54
CA ARG A 212 -5.53 0.71 15.51
C ARG A 212 -6.72 0.76 16.47
N ASN A 213 -7.35 1.94 16.63
CA ASN A 213 -8.49 2.14 17.53
C ASN A 213 -9.83 2.23 16.78
N ALA A 214 -9.83 2.08 15.45
CA ALA A 214 -11.05 2.13 14.65
C ALA A 214 -11.77 0.77 14.64
N ASP A 215 -13.08 0.78 14.86
CA ASP A 215 -13.91 -0.41 14.64
C ASP A 215 -14.21 -0.55 13.14
N MET A 216 -13.36 -1.30 12.45
CA MET A 216 -13.48 -1.54 11.01
C MET A 216 -14.51 -2.61 10.66
N GLY A 217 -15.06 -3.35 11.62
CA GLY A 217 -16.06 -4.39 11.36
C GLY A 217 -17.30 -3.82 10.68
N ALA A 218 -17.90 -2.80 11.31
CA ALA A 218 -19.08 -2.12 10.76
C ALA A 218 -18.80 -1.41 9.41
N VAL A 219 -17.58 -0.88 9.22
CA VAL A 219 -17.16 -0.26 7.97
C VAL A 219 -17.11 -1.28 6.84
N LEU A 220 -16.45 -2.42 7.08
CA LEU A 220 -16.31 -3.50 6.11
C LEU A 220 -17.66 -4.14 5.77
N GLU A 221 -18.54 -4.35 6.75
CA GLU A 221 -19.91 -4.83 6.52
C GLU A 221 -20.71 -3.88 5.62
N LYS A 222 -20.64 -2.57 5.90
CA LYS A 222 -21.33 -1.57 5.07
C LYS A 222 -20.78 -1.52 3.65
N MET A 223 -19.46 -1.58 3.50
CA MET A 223 -18.80 -1.62 2.19
C MET A 223 -19.16 -2.90 1.42
N ASP A 224 -19.23 -4.05 2.09
CA ASP A 224 -19.65 -5.32 1.48
C ASP A 224 -21.08 -5.26 0.93
N CYS A 225 -21.98 -4.59 1.64
CA CYS A 225 -23.35 -4.41 1.20
C CYS A 225 -23.49 -3.38 0.05
N ALA A 226 -22.59 -2.40 -0.01
CA ALA A 226 -22.72 -1.25 -0.91
C ALA A 226 -21.96 -1.39 -2.24
N MET A 227 -20.91 -2.22 -2.28
CA MET A 227 -20.01 -2.37 -3.42
C MET A 227 -20.33 -3.65 -4.23
N SER A 228 -19.86 -3.69 -5.48
CA SER A 228 -19.96 -4.89 -6.31
C SER A 228 -19.18 -6.06 -5.69
N LYS A 229 -19.63 -7.30 -5.93
CA LYS A 229 -18.89 -8.51 -5.55
C LYS A 229 -17.51 -8.61 -6.22
N GLU A 230 -17.34 -7.91 -7.35
CA GLU A 230 -16.09 -7.82 -8.10
C GLU A 230 -15.13 -6.79 -7.51
N THR A 231 -15.61 -5.89 -6.63
CA THR A 231 -14.76 -4.91 -5.96
C THR A 231 -13.88 -5.61 -4.94
N ILE A 232 -12.56 -5.56 -5.17
CA ILE A 232 -11.58 -6.10 -4.24
C ILE A 232 -11.27 -5.06 -3.16
N ILE A 233 -11.37 -5.45 -1.90
CA ILE A 233 -11.01 -4.62 -0.75
C ILE A 233 -9.90 -5.36 0.00
N ILE A 234 -8.74 -4.71 0.10
CA ILE A 234 -7.59 -5.19 0.89
C ILE A 234 -7.14 -4.07 1.82
N GLY A 235 -6.35 -4.38 2.84
CA GLY A 235 -5.88 -3.35 3.74
C GLY A 235 -5.28 -3.88 5.03
N ASP A 236 -4.90 -2.93 5.87
CA ASP A 236 -4.40 -3.17 7.23
C ASP A 236 -5.37 -2.50 8.22
N GLU A 237 -5.84 -3.28 9.20
CA GLU A 237 -6.80 -2.85 10.20
C GLU A 237 -6.15 -2.22 11.45
N SER A 238 -4.82 -2.23 11.57
CA SER A 238 -4.15 -1.80 12.81
C SER A 238 -2.82 -1.11 12.56
N ASN A 239 -2.85 0.06 11.93
CA ASN A 239 -1.63 0.80 11.61
C ASN A 239 -1.68 2.28 12.02
N CYS A 240 -0.52 2.91 12.12
CA CYS A 240 -0.42 4.38 12.09
C CYS A 240 -0.21 4.81 10.64
N PHE A 241 -0.99 5.77 10.17
CA PHE A 241 -0.84 6.27 8.81
C PHE A 241 -0.99 7.79 8.74
N LEU A 242 -0.51 8.35 7.63
CA LEU A 242 -0.65 9.75 7.27
C LEU A 242 -0.87 9.86 5.76
N TRP A 243 -1.94 10.54 5.37
CA TRP A 243 -2.33 10.71 3.96
C TRP A 243 -2.39 12.18 3.51
N ASN A 244 -2.48 13.13 4.46
CA ASN A 244 -2.54 14.57 4.21
C ASN A 244 -1.61 15.32 5.17
N ASP A 245 -1.26 16.56 4.82
CA ASP A 245 -0.43 17.47 5.62
C ASP A 245 -1.26 18.25 6.66
N GLY A 246 -2.58 18.01 6.71
CA GLY A 246 -3.52 18.73 7.57
C GLY A 246 -3.37 18.34 9.04
N GLU A 247 -2.79 19.22 9.84
CA GLU A 247 -2.90 19.16 11.30
C GLU A 247 -4.35 19.46 11.69
N GLY A 248 -5.07 18.49 12.27
CA GLY A 248 -6.33 18.79 12.97
C GLY A 248 -7.48 17.80 12.84
N PHE A 249 -7.44 16.87 11.88
CA PHE A 249 -8.43 15.79 11.82
C PHE A 249 -7.77 14.49 12.27
N LYS A 250 -8.43 13.77 13.17
CA LYS A 250 -8.08 12.39 13.49
C LYS A 250 -8.96 11.54 12.57
N GLU A 251 -8.36 10.77 11.69
CA GLU A 251 -9.10 9.84 10.83
C GLU A 251 -9.07 8.43 11.42
N ASP A 252 -10.18 7.71 11.27
CA ASP A 252 -10.26 6.30 11.65
C ASP A 252 -9.73 5.40 10.52
N ALA A 253 -9.85 5.85 9.25
CA ALA A 253 -9.27 5.15 8.10
C ALA A 253 -9.07 6.05 6.89
N ILE A 254 -8.30 5.59 5.90
CA ILE A 254 -8.20 6.15 4.56
C ILE A 254 -8.37 5.05 3.52
N ALA A 255 -9.24 5.26 2.54
CA ALA A 255 -9.40 4.38 1.38
C ALA A 255 -8.65 4.95 0.17
N LEU A 256 -7.69 4.21 -0.35
CA LEU A 256 -7.15 4.43 -1.68
C LEU A 256 -8.02 3.70 -2.70
N VAL A 257 -8.85 4.46 -3.41
CA VAL A 257 -9.89 3.96 -4.31
C VAL A 257 -9.40 3.94 -5.75
N PHE A 258 -9.60 2.81 -6.41
CA PHE A 258 -9.25 2.59 -7.82
C PHE A 258 -10.54 2.48 -8.64
N ALA A 259 -10.80 3.46 -9.49
CA ALA A 259 -11.99 3.51 -10.35
C ALA A 259 -11.60 3.49 -11.82
N THR A 260 -12.41 2.85 -12.67
CA THR A 260 -12.21 2.86 -14.13
C THR A 260 -12.26 4.28 -14.65
N ASP A 261 -11.30 4.65 -15.48
CA ASP A 261 -11.28 5.95 -16.14
C ASP A 261 -12.17 5.90 -17.39
N ARG A 262 -13.33 6.55 -17.36
CA ARG A 262 -14.22 6.65 -18.54
C ARG A 262 -13.56 7.41 -19.70
N ASP A 263 -12.63 8.30 -19.38
CA ASP A 263 -11.91 9.13 -20.33
C ASP A 263 -10.59 8.48 -20.79
N LYS A 264 -10.42 7.16 -20.55
CA LYS A 264 -9.18 6.46 -20.91
C LYS A 264 -8.93 6.53 -22.43
N PRO A 265 -7.67 6.76 -22.87
CA PRO A 265 -7.34 6.77 -24.29
C PRO A 265 -7.66 5.42 -24.97
N GLY A 266 -8.04 5.49 -26.24
CA GLY A 266 -8.22 4.28 -27.08
C GLY A 266 -6.95 3.43 -27.13
N GLY A 267 -7.10 2.11 -27.01
CA GLY A 267 -5.99 1.16 -26.99
C GLY A 267 -5.44 0.82 -25.60
N ILE A 268 -5.90 1.50 -24.55
CA ILE A 268 -5.64 1.09 -23.16
C ILE A 268 -6.59 -0.04 -22.78
N GLY A 269 -6.03 -1.18 -22.36
CA GLY A 269 -6.78 -2.33 -21.89
C GLY A 269 -7.50 -2.10 -20.57
N GLU A 270 -8.05 -3.17 -19.99
CA GLU A 270 -8.69 -3.12 -18.68
C GLU A 270 -7.79 -3.72 -17.61
N VAL A 271 -7.69 -3.01 -16.49
CA VAL A 271 -6.94 -3.48 -15.32
C VAL A 271 -7.90 -4.26 -14.44
N HIS A 272 -7.58 -5.54 -14.25
CA HIS A 272 -8.30 -6.42 -13.33
C HIS A 272 -7.38 -6.72 -12.15
N PHE A 273 -7.88 -6.53 -10.93
CA PHE A 273 -7.18 -6.99 -9.74
C PHE A 273 -7.48 -8.47 -9.53
N SER A 274 -6.47 -9.24 -9.15
CA SER A 274 -6.63 -10.64 -8.71
C SER A 274 -6.18 -10.73 -7.27
N LEU A 275 -7.03 -11.33 -6.43
CA LEU A 275 -6.70 -11.55 -5.03
C LEU A 275 -5.94 -12.86 -4.89
N ALA A 276 -4.69 -12.78 -4.44
CA ALA A 276 -3.94 -13.94 -3.98
C ALA A 276 -3.92 -13.91 -2.45
N LEU A 277 -4.65 -14.83 -1.82
CA LEU A 277 -4.59 -15.01 -0.38
C LEU A 277 -3.39 -15.90 -0.05
N SER A 278 -2.46 -15.39 0.75
CA SER A 278 -1.38 -16.20 1.27
C SER A 278 -1.97 -17.23 2.23
N THR A 279 -1.72 -18.51 1.98
CA THR A 279 -1.91 -19.58 2.98
C THR A 279 -0.79 -19.58 4.03
N GLY A 280 0.19 -18.69 3.90
CA GLY A 280 1.42 -18.64 4.70
C GLY A 280 1.23 -18.21 6.16
N VAL A 281 0.05 -17.71 6.54
CA VAL A 281 -0.32 -17.56 7.95
C VAL A 281 -1.03 -18.84 8.40
N SER A 282 -0.24 -19.92 8.56
CA SER A 282 -0.70 -21.04 9.35
C SER A 282 -0.73 -20.57 10.81
N PRO A 283 -1.85 -20.71 11.56
CA PRO A 283 -1.80 -20.53 13.00
C PRO A 283 -0.79 -21.54 13.54
N VAL A 284 0.40 -21.06 13.93
CA VAL A 284 1.40 -21.88 14.60
C VAL A 284 1.17 -21.76 16.08
N GLY A 285 1.07 -22.92 16.74
CA GLY A 285 0.87 -23.03 18.17
C GLY A 285 -0.45 -23.70 18.53
N PRO A 286 -0.68 -23.92 19.84
CA PRO A 286 -1.88 -24.59 20.32
C PRO A 286 -3.14 -23.77 20.00
N VAL A 287 -4.21 -24.43 19.57
CA VAL A 287 -5.52 -23.77 19.43
C VAL A 287 -6.14 -23.63 20.81
N TYR A 288 -6.47 -22.41 21.22
CA TYR A 288 -7.11 -22.13 22.50
C TYR A 288 -8.62 -21.92 22.36
N LYS A 289 -9.38 -22.23 23.42
CA LYS A 289 -10.79 -21.87 23.61
C LYS A 289 -10.94 -21.13 24.92
N ALA A 290 -11.82 -20.14 24.99
CA ALA A 290 -12.17 -19.51 26.26
C ALA A 290 -12.70 -20.56 27.25
N ALA A 291 -12.13 -20.58 28.45
CA ALA A 291 -12.51 -21.46 29.55
C ALA A 291 -13.35 -20.72 30.60
N SER A 292 -13.03 -19.45 30.86
CA SER A 292 -13.81 -18.55 31.70
C SER A 292 -13.49 -17.10 31.31
N VAL A 293 -14.52 -16.25 31.30
CA VAL A 293 -14.38 -14.79 31.18
C VAL A 293 -15.00 -14.19 32.44
N ARG A 294 -14.28 -13.33 33.13
CA ARG A 294 -14.75 -12.65 34.35
C ARG A 294 -14.44 -11.18 34.26
N VAL A 295 -15.36 -10.35 34.72
CA VAL A 295 -15.10 -8.93 34.91
C VAL A 295 -14.70 -8.74 36.37
N VAL A 296 -13.50 -8.20 36.59
CA VAL A 296 -12.92 -7.90 37.89
C VAL A 296 -12.85 -6.39 38.02
N LYS A 297 -13.18 -5.85 39.19
CA LYS A 297 -12.97 -4.43 39.49
C LYS A 297 -11.83 -4.32 40.50
N ASP A 298 -10.90 -3.41 40.28
CA ASP A 298 -9.92 -3.07 41.31
C ASP A 298 -10.53 -2.13 42.36
N GLU A 299 -9.74 -1.84 43.39
CA GLU A 299 -10.08 -0.96 44.51
C GLU A 299 -10.32 0.49 44.06
N GLU A 300 -9.83 0.87 42.88
CA GLU A 300 -9.98 2.19 42.24
C GLU A 300 -11.21 2.24 41.31
N GLY A 301 -11.93 1.12 41.16
CA GLY A 301 -13.15 1.00 40.38
C GLY A 301 -12.93 0.71 38.89
N ILE A 302 -11.69 0.46 38.46
CA ILE A 302 -11.34 0.12 37.08
C ILE A 302 -11.75 -1.33 36.80
N CYS A 303 -12.46 -1.53 35.70
CA CYS A 303 -12.96 -2.85 35.29
C CYS A 303 -11.96 -3.53 34.35
N TYR A 304 -11.47 -4.71 34.73
CA TYR A 304 -10.64 -5.59 33.90
C TYR A 304 -11.45 -6.81 33.48
N THR A 305 -11.20 -7.31 32.27
CA THR A 305 -11.73 -8.60 31.84
C THR A 305 -10.63 -9.65 31.97
N TRP A 306 -10.81 -10.59 32.89
CA TRP A 306 -9.94 -11.74 33.07
C TRP A 306 -10.43 -12.88 32.20
N LEU A 307 -9.58 -13.28 31.25
CA LEU A 307 -9.81 -14.43 30.39
C LEU A 307 -8.87 -15.55 30.79
N THR A 308 -9.44 -16.74 31.01
CA THR A 308 -8.68 -17.99 31.05
C THR A 308 -9.02 -18.77 29.81
N ALA A 309 -8.01 -19.36 29.18
CA ALA A 309 -8.19 -20.20 28.01
C ALA A 309 -7.85 -21.65 28.34
N ARG A 310 -8.25 -22.56 27.46
CA ARG A 310 -7.87 -23.97 27.49
C ARG A 310 -7.41 -24.38 26.11
N ARG A 311 -6.40 -25.24 26.03
CA ARG A 311 -5.98 -25.82 24.75
C ARG A 311 -7.05 -26.76 24.24
N LYS A 312 -7.27 -26.78 22.93
CA LYS A 312 -8.17 -27.72 22.27
C LYS A 312 -7.65 -29.15 22.51
N GLY A 313 -8.43 -29.95 23.22
CA GLY A 313 -8.05 -31.31 23.64
C GLY A 313 -7.46 -31.40 25.05
N SER A 314 -7.22 -30.27 25.73
CA SER A 314 -6.84 -30.24 27.15
C SER A 314 -7.99 -29.74 28.03
N LEU A 315 -8.05 -30.26 29.25
CA LEU A 315 -8.92 -29.76 30.32
C LEU A 315 -8.25 -28.68 31.17
N GLU A 316 -6.94 -28.48 30.99
CA GLU A 316 -6.15 -27.49 31.71
C GLU A 316 -6.62 -26.07 31.36
N LYS A 317 -6.79 -25.25 32.39
CA LYS A 317 -7.09 -23.82 32.27
C LYS A 317 -5.81 -23.05 32.46
N LEU A 318 -5.49 -22.24 31.47
CA LEU A 318 -4.32 -21.38 31.42
C LEU A 318 -4.80 -19.95 31.59
N ASP A 319 -4.16 -19.21 32.48
CA ASP A 319 -4.38 -17.77 32.57
C ASP A 319 -3.60 -17.02 31.49
N GLY A 320 -3.85 -15.72 31.36
CA GLY A 320 -3.22 -14.90 30.34
C GLY A 320 -1.70 -14.85 30.44
N GLN A 321 -1.14 -14.92 31.66
CA GLN A 321 0.30 -14.84 31.88
C GLN A 321 0.98 -16.13 31.44
N VAL A 322 0.43 -17.29 31.79
CA VAL A 322 0.95 -18.60 31.36
C VAL A 322 0.87 -18.74 29.83
N ILE A 323 -0.22 -18.27 29.21
CA ILE A 323 -0.34 -18.28 27.74
C ILE A 323 0.73 -17.39 27.09
N LEU A 324 1.00 -16.21 27.66
CA LEU A 324 2.04 -15.31 27.16
C LEU A 324 3.44 -15.89 27.34
N GLU A 325 3.75 -16.47 28.51
CA GLU A 325 5.03 -17.13 28.79
C GLU A 325 5.27 -18.33 27.87
N GLU A 326 4.23 -19.10 27.55
CA GLU A 326 4.32 -20.20 26.58
C GLU A 326 4.46 -19.70 25.15
N ILE A 327 3.79 -18.60 24.77
CA ILE A 327 3.98 -17.96 23.48
C ILE A 327 5.40 -17.43 23.37
N ASP A 328 5.94 -16.81 24.42
CA ASP A 328 7.30 -16.27 24.48
C ASP A 328 8.37 -17.37 24.47
N ASP A 329 8.19 -18.48 25.22
CA ASP A 329 9.07 -19.66 25.15
C ASP A 329 8.99 -20.34 23.78
N MET A 330 7.81 -20.37 23.16
CA MET A 330 7.65 -20.82 21.77
C MET A 330 8.34 -19.85 20.80
N TYR A 331 8.25 -18.53 21.02
CA TYR A 331 8.91 -17.48 20.22
C TYR A 331 10.44 -17.58 20.30
N LEU A 332 10.98 -17.84 21.49
CA LEU A 332 12.40 -18.06 21.72
C LEU A 332 12.89 -19.35 21.03
N ARG A 333 12.01 -20.33 20.80
CA ARG A 333 12.31 -21.56 20.04
C ARG A 333 12.03 -21.44 18.53
N LEU A 334 11.19 -20.49 18.12
CA LEU A 334 10.76 -20.19 16.75
C LEU A 334 11.01 -18.72 16.44
N ILE A 335 12.27 -18.34 16.30
CA ILE A 335 12.61 -17.11 15.59
C ILE A 335 12.26 -17.35 14.11
N GLU A 336 11.01 -17.04 13.71
CA GLU A 336 10.49 -16.83 12.33
C GLU A 336 8.94 -16.88 12.27
N LEU A 337 8.20 -16.09 13.07
CA LEU A 337 6.73 -16.09 12.98
C LEU A 337 6.09 -14.69 12.93
N VAL A 338 5.47 -14.44 11.78
CA VAL A 338 4.76 -13.22 11.38
C VAL A 338 3.36 -13.17 12.02
N LYS A 339 2.99 -12.01 12.56
CA LYS A 339 1.60 -11.69 12.93
C LYS A 339 0.89 -11.05 11.73
N GLY A 340 -0.15 -11.72 11.22
CA GLY A 340 -1.09 -11.15 10.27
C GLY A 340 -2.50 -11.63 10.58
N LEU A 341 -3.45 -10.71 10.76
CA LEU A 341 -4.87 -11.02 10.76
C LEU A 341 -5.38 -10.92 9.32
N THR A 342 -6.13 -11.92 8.88
CA THR A 342 -6.83 -11.89 7.59
C THR A 342 -8.28 -12.23 7.85
N VAL A 343 -9.17 -11.27 7.62
CA VAL A 343 -10.62 -11.50 7.57
C VAL A 343 -10.97 -11.94 6.15
N THR A 344 -11.49 -13.16 6.01
CA THR A 344 -11.93 -13.69 4.72
C THR A 344 -13.45 -13.55 4.59
N ARG A 345 -13.92 -13.09 3.43
CA ARG A 345 -15.33 -13.30 3.03
C ARG A 345 -15.52 -14.80 2.79
N ASN A 346 -16.66 -15.35 3.17
CA ASN A 346 -17.07 -16.69 2.76
C ASN A 346 -17.21 -16.72 1.22
N MET A 347 -16.12 -16.97 0.52
CA MET A 347 -16.13 -17.34 -0.90
C MET A 347 -16.27 -18.86 -0.96
N GLU A 348 -17.50 -19.34 -0.94
CA GLU A 348 -17.77 -20.68 -1.46
C GLU A 348 -17.42 -20.67 -2.96
N SER A 349 -16.52 -21.58 -3.34
CA SER A 349 -16.03 -21.88 -4.71
C SER A 349 -14.87 -21.03 -5.26
N PHE A 350 -13.64 -21.30 -4.83
CA PHE A 350 -12.46 -21.28 -5.71
C PHE A 350 -11.39 -22.24 -5.17
N SER A 351 -11.77 -23.51 -4.98
CA SER A 351 -10.87 -24.57 -4.48
C SER A 351 -10.35 -25.48 -5.60
N HIS A 352 -10.06 -24.96 -6.79
CA HIS A 352 -9.39 -25.76 -7.83
C HIS A 352 -8.53 -24.87 -8.71
N HIS A 353 -7.35 -24.53 -8.19
CA HIS A 353 -6.08 -24.43 -8.92
C HIS A 353 -5.17 -23.51 -8.11
N LEU A 354 -4.25 -24.11 -7.35
CA LEU A 354 -2.93 -23.57 -6.98
C LEU A 354 -2.27 -24.64 -6.07
N GLN A 355 -2.04 -25.82 -6.66
CA GLN A 355 -0.97 -26.70 -6.20
C GLN A 355 0.26 -26.30 -7.00
N ASN A 356 1.38 -26.09 -6.31
CA ASN A 356 2.70 -25.62 -6.76
C ASN A 356 2.97 -24.13 -6.52
N PHE A 357 3.24 -23.79 -5.27
CA PHE A 357 4.37 -22.94 -4.88
C PHE A 357 5.06 -23.55 -3.67
#